data_AF-A0A7S1BZS5-F1
#
_entry.id   AF-A0A7S1BZS5-F1
#
_cell.length_a   1.000
_cell.length_b   1.000
_cell.length_c   1.000
_cell.angle_alpha   90.00
_cell.angle_beta   90.00
_cell.angle_gamma   90.00
#
_symmetry.space_group_name_H-M   'P 1'
#
loop_
_entity.id
_entity.type
_entity.pdbx_description
1 polymer ?
#
loop_
_entity_poly.entity_id
_entity_poly.type
_entity_poly.pdbx_seq_one_letter_code
_entity_poly.pdbx_strand_id
1 'polypeptide(L)'
;KPNDVSSVHGPVSQWDTSSVTTLKNLFRAHPRFDEPVGSWDVSRVADAEHAFEDTNFDRPLDAWDVAAVTSFRGMFRRSRHFDQKLSSWDVSSGRNMERMF
;
A
#
# COMPACT_ATOMS: atom_id res chain seq x y z
N LYS A 1 10.28 -21.82 5.20
CA LYS A 1 11.15 -20.61 5.27
C LYS A 1 10.42 -19.61 6.17
N PRO A 2 10.93 -19.31 7.37
CA PRO A 2 10.17 -18.59 8.38
C PRO A 2 10.33 -17.09 8.14
N ASN A 3 9.23 -16.43 7.74
CA ASN A 3 8.97 -14.98 7.66
C ASN A 3 7.95 -14.64 6.57
N ASP A 4 7.41 -15.65 5.88
CA ASP A 4 6.30 -15.42 4.99
C ASP A 4 5.00 -15.36 5.83
N VAL A 5 4.40 -14.17 5.91
CA VAL A 5 3.06 -13.95 6.50
C VAL A 5 2.02 -14.91 5.89
N SER A 6 2.30 -15.48 4.71
CA SER A 6 1.50 -16.51 4.06
C SER A 6 1.30 -17.78 4.89
N SER A 7 2.26 -18.13 5.75
CA SER A 7 2.25 -19.41 6.50
C SER A 7 1.24 -19.44 7.64
N VAL A 8 0.74 -18.29 8.09
CA VAL A 8 -0.21 -18.19 9.21
C VAL A 8 -1.53 -17.56 8.77
N HIS A 9 -1.50 -16.62 7.83
CA HIS A 9 -2.67 -15.82 7.44
C HIS A 9 -3.09 -16.03 5.97
N GLY A 10 -2.49 -17.01 5.30
CA GLY A 10 -2.68 -17.20 3.86
C GLY A 10 -2.05 -16.08 3.03
N PRO A 11 -2.06 -16.22 1.69
CA PRO A 11 -1.55 -15.21 0.77
C PRO A 11 -2.19 -13.84 1.05
N VAL A 12 -1.37 -12.79 1.12
CA VAL A 12 -1.86 -11.41 1.38
C VAL A 12 -2.88 -10.94 0.35
N SER A 13 -2.83 -11.48 -0.87
CA SER A 13 -3.81 -11.20 -1.94
C SER A 13 -5.23 -11.69 -1.64
N GLN A 14 -5.38 -12.58 -0.65
CA GLN A 14 -6.67 -13.15 -0.23
C GLN A 14 -7.25 -12.47 1.02
N TRP A 15 -6.57 -11.48 1.58
CA TRP A 15 -7.06 -10.77 2.74
C TRP A 15 -8.30 -9.93 2.41
N ASP A 16 -9.34 -10.05 3.23
CA ASP A 16 -10.49 -9.14 3.20
C ASP A 16 -10.10 -7.80 3.83
N THR A 17 -9.95 -6.79 3.00
CA THR A 17 -9.54 -5.43 3.38
C THR A 17 -10.72 -4.45 3.40
N SER A 18 -11.95 -4.91 3.11
CA SER A 18 -13.14 -4.07 2.96
C SER A 18 -13.47 -3.22 4.19
N SER A 19 -13.01 -3.62 5.37
CA SER A 19 -13.24 -2.90 6.64
C SER A 19 -12.01 -2.14 7.15
N VAL A 20 -10.89 -2.16 6.41
CA VAL A 20 -9.64 -1.52 6.81
C VAL A 20 -9.74 -0.01 6.59
N THR A 21 -9.42 0.76 7.63
CA THR A 21 -9.41 2.24 7.58
C THR A 21 -8.00 2.82 7.58
N THR A 22 -6.97 2.02 7.84
CA THR A 22 -5.58 2.46 7.82
C THR A 22 -4.64 1.36 7.33
N LEU A 23 -3.72 1.75 6.44
CA LEU A 23 -2.58 0.94 5.97
C LEU A 23 -1.26 1.45 6.56
N LYS A 24 -1.33 2.30 7.58
CA LYS A 24 -0.19 2.99 8.18
C LYS A 24 0.89 1.99 8.60
N ASN A 25 2.10 2.15 8.08
CA ASN A 25 3.28 1.31 8.34
C ASN A 25 3.13 -0.19 8.00
N LEU A 26 2.09 -0.63 7.28
CA LEU A 26 1.74 -2.05 7.16
C LEU A 26 2.91 -2.94 6.69
N PHE A 27 3.66 -2.50 5.68
CA PHE A 27 4.85 -3.19 5.17
C PHE A 27 6.11 -2.33 5.29
N ARG A 28 6.12 -1.35 6.19
CA ARG A 28 7.27 -0.46 6.37
C ARG A 28 8.52 -1.26 6.76
N ALA A 29 9.64 -0.95 6.11
CA ALA A 29 10.93 -1.60 6.32
C ALA A 29 10.88 -3.13 6.11
N HIS A 30 10.09 -3.56 5.12
CA HIS A 30 9.99 -4.94 4.68
C HIS A 30 10.65 -5.12 3.30
N PRO A 31 12.00 -5.15 3.22
CA PRO A 31 12.75 -4.99 1.97
C PRO A 31 12.55 -6.12 0.95
N ARG A 32 11.89 -7.21 1.32
CA ARG A 32 11.57 -8.33 0.42
C ARG A 32 10.09 -8.38 0.03
N PHE A 33 9.28 -7.43 0.50
CA PHE A 33 7.86 -7.38 0.17
C PHE A 33 7.66 -6.95 -1.28
N ASP A 34 7.03 -7.81 -2.07
CA ASP A 34 6.63 -7.59 -3.46
C ASP A 34 5.44 -8.51 -3.83
N GLU A 35 4.53 -8.69 -2.87
CA GLU A 35 3.35 -9.55 -3.01
C GLU A 35 2.18 -8.79 -3.65
N PRO A 36 1.28 -9.48 -4.38
CA PRO A 36 0.15 -8.82 -5.04
C PRO A 36 -0.89 -8.33 -4.02
N VAL A 37 -1.12 -7.01 -4.02
CA VAL A 37 -2.13 -6.32 -3.18
C VAL A 37 -3.14 -5.50 -4.00
N GLY A 38 -3.05 -5.55 -5.33
CA GLY A 38 -3.94 -4.79 -6.22
C GLY A 38 -5.43 -5.17 -6.11
N SER A 39 -5.75 -6.34 -5.55
CA SER A 39 -7.12 -6.80 -5.30
C SER A 39 -7.74 -6.28 -4.00
N TRP A 40 -6.99 -5.52 -3.20
CA TRP A 40 -7.49 -5.00 -1.93
C TRP A 40 -8.56 -3.92 -2.14
N ASP A 41 -9.60 -3.97 -1.32
CA ASP A 41 -10.57 -2.90 -1.20
C ASP A 41 -10.02 -1.84 -0.24
N VAL A 42 -9.54 -0.73 -0.80
CA VAL A 42 -8.99 0.40 -0.04
C VAL A 42 -9.95 1.60 0.02
N SER A 43 -11.21 1.42 -0.40
CA SER A 43 -12.22 2.50 -0.48
C SER A 43 -12.55 3.16 0.87
N ARG A 44 -12.23 2.49 1.98
CA ARG A 44 -12.43 2.98 3.35
C ARG A 44 -11.13 3.46 4.03
N VAL A 45 -9.98 3.35 3.36
CA VAL A 45 -8.69 3.74 3.93
C VAL A 45 -8.57 5.27 3.97
N ALA A 46 -8.27 5.80 5.15
CA ALA A 46 -8.05 7.24 5.36
C ALA A 46 -6.56 7.60 5.52
N ASP A 47 -5.74 6.65 5.98
CA ASP A 47 -4.30 6.83 6.26
C ASP A 47 -3.51 5.68 5.63
N ALA A 48 -2.69 6.00 4.62
CA ALA A 48 -1.77 5.08 3.93
C ALA A 48 -0.30 5.45 4.18
N GLU A 49 0.01 6.14 5.29
CA GLU A 49 1.35 6.62 5.58
C GLU A 49 2.35 5.47 5.69
N HIS A 50 3.48 5.61 4.99
CA HIS A 50 4.59 4.67 5.04
C HIS A 50 4.23 3.20 4.72
N ALA A 51 3.08 2.94 4.09
CA ALA A 51 2.56 1.58 3.88
C ALA A 51 3.58 0.66 3.19
N PHE A 52 4.35 1.19 2.23
CA PHE A 52 5.38 0.49 1.46
C PHE A 52 6.76 1.17 1.57
N GLU A 53 7.01 1.94 2.63
CA GLU A 53 8.31 2.58 2.83
C GLU A 53 9.42 1.52 2.95
N ASP A 54 10.54 1.73 2.24
CA ASP A 54 11.75 0.88 2.31
C ASP A 54 11.43 -0.60 1.97
N THR A 55 10.59 -0.81 0.95
CA THR A 55 10.24 -2.11 0.36
C THR A 55 10.82 -2.27 -1.05
N ASN A 56 10.74 -3.47 -1.62
CA ASN A 56 11.02 -3.73 -3.04
C ASN A 56 9.73 -3.80 -3.87
N PHE A 57 8.64 -3.22 -3.36
CA PHE A 57 7.31 -3.36 -3.93
C PHE A 57 7.21 -2.72 -5.32
N ASP A 58 6.78 -3.50 -6.31
CA ASP A 58 6.55 -3.03 -7.68
C ASP A 58 5.34 -3.77 -8.33
N ARG A 59 4.23 -3.88 -7.59
CA ARG A 59 2.99 -4.49 -8.10
C ARG A 59 1.94 -3.43 -8.45
N PRO A 60 1.12 -3.67 -9.49
CA PRO A 60 0.06 -2.74 -9.89
C PRO A 60 -0.90 -2.41 -8.74
N LEU A 61 -1.28 -1.13 -8.65
CA LEU A 61 -2.24 -0.58 -7.70
C LEU A 61 -3.34 0.23 -8.41
N ASP A 62 -3.49 0.05 -9.72
CA ASP A 62 -4.40 0.82 -10.56
C ASP A 62 -5.88 0.63 -10.21
N ALA A 63 -6.21 -0.51 -9.58
CA ALA A 63 -7.55 -0.85 -9.11
C ALA A 63 -7.90 -0.27 -7.73
N TRP A 64 -6.96 0.37 -7.03
CA TRP A 64 -7.21 0.95 -5.72
C TRP A 64 -8.07 2.21 -5.81
N ASP A 65 -9.21 2.21 -5.11
CA ASP A 65 -10.01 3.42 -4.87
C ASP A 65 -9.45 4.19 -3.67
N VAL A 66 -8.61 5.19 -3.94
CA VAL A 66 -7.94 6.00 -2.92
C VAL A 66 -8.66 7.31 -2.61
N ALA A 67 -9.91 7.51 -3.08
CA ALA A 67 -10.62 8.77 -2.95
C ALA A 67 -10.89 9.18 -1.48
N ALA A 68 -10.89 8.22 -0.56
CA ALA A 68 -11.03 8.45 0.89
C ALA A 68 -9.70 8.76 1.60
N VAL A 69 -8.55 8.53 0.95
CA VAL A 69 -7.23 8.64 1.59
C VAL A 69 -6.86 10.12 1.77
N THR A 70 -6.56 10.50 3.01
CA THR A 70 -6.18 11.86 3.37
C THR A 70 -4.66 12.00 3.61
N SER A 71 -3.95 10.91 3.90
CA SER A 71 -2.50 10.91 4.07
C SER A 71 -1.82 9.79 3.30
N PHE A 72 -0.89 10.18 2.44
CA PHE A 72 0.03 9.33 1.66
C PHE A 72 1.49 9.54 2.10
N ARG A 73 1.71 10.20 3.26
CA ARG A 73 3.05 10.60 3.70
C ARG A 73 3.98 9.40 3.71
N GLY A 74 5.06 9.51 2.96
CA GLY A 74 6.08 8.47 2.92
C GLY A 74 5.64 7.13 2.32
N MET A 75 4.48 7.01 1.67
CA MET A 75 3.88 5.73 1.29
C MET A 75 4.84 4.82 0.51
N PHE A 76 5.57 5.35 -0.46
CA PHE A 76 6.59 4.66 -1.25
C PHE A 76 8.01 5.19 -0.99
N ARG A 77 8.21 5.93 0.11
CA ARG A 77 9.52 6.51 0.45
C ARG A 77 10.58 5.42 0.46
N ARG A 78 11.65 5.60 -0.32
CA ARG A 78 12.73 4.60 -0.45
C ARG A 78 12.30 3.25 -1.05
N SER A 79 11.10 3.13 -1.62
CA SER A 79 10.71 1.98 -2.44
C SER A 79 11.33 2.10 -3.83
N ARG A 80 12.62 1.75 -3.93
CA ARG A 80 13.46 2.09 -5.10
C ARG A 80 13.04 1.43 -6.40
N HIS A 81 12.22 0.39 -6.33
CA HIS A 81 11.78 -0.40 -7.47
C HIS A 81 10.39 -0.01 -7.97
N PHE A 82 9.64 0.82 -7.24
CA PHE A 82 8.27 1.15 -7.59
C PHE A 82 8.20 2.03 -8.85
N ASP A 83 7.61 1.52 -9.93
CA ASP A 83 7.43 2.23 -11.22
C ASP A 83 6.04 1.95 -11.83
N GLN A 84 5.02 1.79 -10.98
CA GLN A 84 3.67 1.47 -11.42
C GLN A 84 2.86 2.73 -11.73
N LYS A 85 2.00 2.63 -12.75
CA LYS A 85 1.10 3.72 -13.12
C LYS A 85 0.04 3.93 -12.04
N LEU A 86 -0.12 5.17 -11.59
CA LEU A 86 -1.13 5.60 -10.62
C LEU A 86 -2.14 6.60 -11.21
N SER A 87 -2.26 6.66 -12.55
CA SER A 87 -3.08 7.66 -13.23
C SER A 87 -4.58 7.53 -12.98
N SER A 88 -5.06 6.40 -12.45
CA SER A 88 -6.45 6.18 -12.05
C SER A 88 -6.80 6.73 -10.66
N TRP A 89 -5.80 7.08 -9.85
CA TRP A 89 -6.04 7.50 -8.48
C TRP A 89 -6.65 8.90 -8.42
N ASP A 90 -7.84 9.00 -7.82
CA ASP A 90 -8.38 10.28 -7.37
C ASP A 90 -7.73 10.66 -6.03
N VAL A 91 -6.73 11.54 -6.10
CA VAL A 91 -5.99 12.04 -4.92
C VAL A 91 -6.53 13.36 -4.38
N SER A 92 -7.72 13.80 -4.80
CA SER A 92 -8.30 15.10 -4.42
C SER A 92 -8.52 15.28 -2.92
N SER A 93 -8.73 14.20 -2.18
CA SER A 93 -8.82 14.18 -0.71
C SER A 93 -7.48 14.25 0.01
N GLY A 94 -6.36 14.02 -0.69
CA GLY A 94 -5.02 13.93 -0.12
C GLY A 94 -4.55 15.26 0.48
N ARG A 95 -4.35 15.30 1.79
CA ARG A 95 -3.89 16.47 2.55
C ARG A 95 -2.41 16.41 2.89
N ASN A 96 -1.84 15.21 2.97
CA ASN A 96 -0.44 15.01 3.26
C ASN A 96 0.20 14.05 2.25
N MET A 97 1.02 14.59 1.37
CA MET A 97 1.78 13.84 0.35
C MET A 97 3.29 13.96 0.55
N GLU A 98 3.73 14.39 1.75
CA GLU A 98 5.13 14.60 2.04
C GLU A 98 5.94 13.32 1.78
N ARG A 99 7.00 13.44 0.96
CA ARG A 99 7.92 12.33 0.66
C ARG A 99 7.20 11.07 0.16
N MET A 100 6.10 11.21 -0.59
CA MET A 100 5.32 10.07 -1.09
C MET A 100 6.18 9.07 -1.87
N PHE A 101 7.15 9.56 -2.65
CA PHE A 101 8.15 8.78 -3.39
C PHE A 101 9.56 9.08 -2.85
#